data_AF-A0A0E3WMZ3-F1
#
_entry.id   AF-A0A0E3WMZ3-F1
#
_cell.length_a   1.000
_cell.length_b   1.000
_cell.length_c   1.000
_cell.angle_alpha   90.00
_cell.angle_beta   90.00
_cell.angle_gamma   90.00
#
_symmetry.space_group_name_H-M   'P 1'
#
loop_
_entity.id
_entity.type
_entity.pdbx_description
1 polymer ?
#
loop_
_entity_poly.entity_id
_entity_poly.type
_entity_poly.pdbx_seq_one_letter_code
_entity_poly.pdbx_strand_id
1 'polypeptide(L)'
;MADNGLTLEGNDFKMGEVEYEMVELLRRLNINRPVALTLACLSKGEEISSQCIEMVSGLRQPEVSIAMRYLRENDWVDMREEKKNHGKGRPVKLYRLTVQMETIINTIEESVIAESKTILQNIERLKHLS
;
A
#
# COMPACT_ATOMS: atom_id res chain seq x y z
N MET A 1 20.70 0.27 41.19
CA MET A 1 20.79 -0.41 39.88
C MET A 1 19.68 0.19 39.05
N ALA A 2 20.03 1.01 38.06
CA ALA A 2 19.05 1.79 37.31
C ALA A 2 18.27 0.88 36.37
N ASP A 3 16.95 0.89 36.58
CA ASP A 3 15.91 0.60 35.61
C ASP A 3 16.21 1.34 34.29
N ASN A 4 16.12 0.64 33.17
CA ASN A 4 16.03 1.26 31.85
C ASN A 4 15.35 0.27 30.90
N GLY A 5 14.03 0.15 31.09
CA GLY A 5 13.13 -0.38 30.09
C GLY A 5 13.34 0.34 28.75
N LEU A 6 13.76 -0.42 27.74
CA LEU A 6 13.50 -0.10 26.35
C LEU A 6 12.37 -1.02 25.93
N THR A 7 11.15 -0.54 26.14
CA THR A 7 9.98 -0.98 25.41
C THR A 7 10.31 -0.94 23.93
N LEU A 8 10.60 -2.10 23.35
CA LEU A 8 10.20 -2.35 21.98
C LEU A 8 8.68 -2.21 22.01
N GLU A 9 8.18 -1.00 21.77
CA GLU A 9 6.80 -0.81 21.37
C GLU A 9 6.65 -1.56 20.04
N GLY A 10 6.41 -2.87 20.16
CA GLY A 10 5.82 -3.65 19.11
C GLY A 10 4.46 -3.05 18.89
N ASN A 11 4.40 -2.06 17.98
CA ASN A 11 3.13 -1.64 17.45
C ASN A 11 2.50 -2.92 16.90
N ASP A 12 1.45 -3.39 17.56
CA ASP A 12 0.78 -4.67 17.28
C ASP A 12 -0.09 -4.45 16.02
N PHE A 13 0.54 -3.94 14.97
CA PHE A 13 -0.07 -3.56 13.72
C PHE A 13 -0.56 -4.83 13.06
N LYS A 14 -1.87 -4.93 12.90
CA LYS A 14 -2.57 -6.06 12.29
C LYS A 14 -3.65 -5.52 11.37
N MET A 15 -3.89 -6.21 10.27
CA MET A 15 -5.10 -6.00 9.47
C MET A 15 -6.29 -6.63 10.19
N GLY A 16 -7.34 -5.85 10.35
CA GLY A 16 -8.66 -6.27 10.79
C GLY A 16 -9.61 -6.44 9.61
N GLU A 17 -10.89 -6.68 9.91
CA GLU A 17 -11.92 -6.97 8.91
C GLU A 17 -12.02 -5.88 7.83
N VAL A 18 -11.98 -4.60 8.23
CA VAL A 18 -12.04 -3.46 7.32
C VAL A 18 -10.87 -3.45 6.33
N GLU A 19 -9.65 -3.72 6.80
CA GLU A 19 -8.48 -3.75 5.92
C GLU A 19 -8.53 -4.94 4.95
N TYR A 20 -9.01 -6.11 5.39
CA TYR A 20 -9.19 -7.26 4.50
C TYR A 20 -10.30 -7.03 3.47
N GLU A 21 -11.40 -6.38 3.86
CA GLU A 21 -12.45 -5.96 2.93
C GLU A 21 -11.90 -4.97 1.89
N MET A 22 -11.10 -3.99 2.33
CA MET A 22 -10.42 -3.06 1.43
C MET A 22 -9.55 -3.79 0.41
N VAL A 23 -8.76 -4.79 0.83
CA VAL A 23 -7.95 -5.60 -0.08
C VAL A 23 -8.81 -6.30 -1.13
N GLU A 24 -9.92 -6.92 -0.72
CA GLU A 24 -10.81 -7.63 -1.63
C GLU A 24 -11.47 -6.68 -2.64
N LEU A 25 -11.94 -5.51 -2.20
CA LEU A 25 -12.53 -4.49 -3.08
C LEU A 25 -11.51 -3.94 -4.07
N LEU A 26 -10.31 -3.58 -3.61
CA LEU A 26 -9.22 -3.11 -4.48
C LEU A 26 -8.88 -4.14 -5.56
N ARG A 27 -8.85 -5.43 -5.20
CA ARG A 27 -8.59 -6.51 -6.16
C ARG A 27 -9.70 -6.67 -7.19
N ARG A 28 -10.96 -6.46 -6.82
CA ARG A 28 -12.10 -6.44 -7.76
C ARG A 28 -12.03 -5.27 -8.73
N LEU A 29 -11.39 -4.17 -8.33
CA LEU A 29 -11.07 -3.02 -9.18
C LEU A 29 -9.76 -3.22 -9.99
N ASN A 30 -9.32 -4.46 -10.17
CA ASN A 30 -8.08 -4.83 -10.88
C ASN A 30 -6.77 -4.27 -10.29
N ILE A 31 -6.78 -3.76 -9.05
CA ILE A 31 -5.55 -3.41 -8.36
C ILE A 31 -4.81 -4.70 -7.97
N ASN A 32 -3.53 -4.78 -8.32
CA ASN A 32 -2.75 -5.98 -8.08
C ASN A 32 -2.62 -6.30 -6.58
N ARG A 33 -2.49 -7.59 -6.25
CA ARG A 33 -2.49 -8.07 -4.85
C ARG A 33 -1.40 -7.40 -3.97
N PRO A 34 -0.14 -7.28 -4.40
CA PRO A 34 0.88 -6.60 -3.59
C PRO A 34 0.53 -5.14 -3.27
N VAL A 35 0.04 -4.39 -4.25
CA VAL A 35 -0.39 -2.99 -4.07
C VAL A 35 -1.57 -2.92 -3.12
N ALA A 36 -2.61 -3.74 -3.32
CA ALA A 36 -3.81 -3.74 -2.48
C ALA A 36 -3.48 -4.03 -1.01
N LEU A 37 -2.68 -5.07 -0.74
CA LEU A 37 -2.25 -5.42 0.62
C LEU A 37 -1.40 -4.33 1.26
N THR A 38 -0.47 -3.75 0.51
CA THR A 38 0.41 -2.69 1.03
C THR A 38 -0.39 -1.42 1.33
N LEU A 39 -1.33 -1.05 0.46
CA LEU A 39 -2.18 0.12 0.65
C LEU A 39 -3.12 -0.06 1.86
N ALA A 40 -3.68 -1.25 2.05
CA ALA A 40 -4.47 -1.56 3.24
C ALA A 40 -3.63 -1.49 4.53
N CYS A 41 -2.37 -1.92 4.50
CA CYS A 41 -1.46 -1.75 5.65
C CYS A 41 -1.17 -0.27 5.94
N LEU A 42 -1.19 0.61 4.93
CA LEU A 42 -0.92 2.04 5.12
C LEU A 42 -2.18 2.84 5.48
N SER A 43 -3.37 2.24 5.34
CA SER A 43 -4.67 2.91 5.48
C SER A 43 -4.94 3.51 6.86
N LYS A 44 -4.30 2.96 7.91
CA LYS A 44 -4.44 3.46 9.30
C LYS A 44 -3.71 4.79 9.55
N GLY A 45 -2.91 5.26 8.59
CA GLY A 45 -2.25 6.57 8.64
C GLY A 45 -0.97 6.62 9.48
N GLU A 46 -0.64 5.55 10.21
CA GLU A 46 0.61 5.44 10.95
C GLU A 46 1.79 5.09 10.03
N GLU A 47 3.00 5.50 10.44
CA GLU A 47 4.22 5.05 9.78
C GLU A 47 4.44 3.56 10.03
N ILE A 48 4.69 2.81 8.97
CA ILE A 48 4.89 1.36 9.00
C ILE A 48 6.23 0.99 8.35
N SER A 49 6.95 0.05 8.96
CA SER A 49 8.21 -0.45 8.38
C SER A 49 7.95 -1.47 7.27
N SER A 50 8.90 -1.59 6.33
CA SER A 50 8.84 -2.68 5.33
C SER A 50 8.67 -4.05 5.96
N GLN A 51 9.38 -4.30 7.07
CA GLN A 51 9.33 -5.59 7.77
C GLN A 51 7.96 -5.86 8.40
N CYS A 52 7.29 -4.83 8.90
CA CYS A 52 5.93 -4.95 9.44
C CYS A 52 4.92 -5.22 8.31
N ILE A 53 5.05 -4.54 7.16
CA ILE A 53 4.23 -4.84 5.98
C ILE A 53 4.40 -6.30 5.56
N GLU A 54 5.63 -6.80 5.43
CA GLU A 54 5.89 -8.22 5.08
C GLU A 54 5.20 -9.18 6.06
N MET A 55 5.33 -8.91 7.36
CA MET A 55 4.76 -9.76 8.41
C MET A 55 3.22 -9.79 8.36
N VAL A 56 2.59 -8.64 8.16
CA VAL A 56 1.14 -8.48 8.31
C VAL A 56 0.40 -8.82 7.02
N SER A 57 0.98 -8.49 5.88
CA SER A 57 0.41 -8.81 4.56
C SER A 57 0.75 -10.21 4.05
N GLY A 58 1.77 -10.85 4.62
CA GLY A 58 2.35 -12.10 4.10
C GLY A 58 3.05 -11.93 2.74
N LEU A 59 3.32 -10.70 2.32
CA LEU A 59 4.14 -10.41 1.14
C LEU A 59 5.62 -10.63 1.44
N ARG A 60 6.36 -11.06 0.42
CA ARG A 60 7.83 -11.05 0.49
C ARG A 60 8.39 -9.71 0.05
N GLN A 61 9.60 -9.39 0.50
CA GLN A 61 10.31 -8.16 0.14
C GLN A 61 10.26 -7.75 -1.35
N PRO A 62 10.40 -8.65 -2.35
CA PRO A 62 10.26 -8.25 -3.75
C PRO A 62 8.87 -7.70 -4.09
N GLU A 63 7.81 -8.31 -3.55
CA GLU A 63 6.43 -7.87 -3.76
C GLU A 63 6.17 -6.53 -3.07
N VAL A 64 6.66 -6.36 -1.84
CA VAL A 64 6.58 -5.08 -1.12
C VAL A 64 7.30 -3.97 -1.89
N SER A 65 8.49 -4.25 -2.45
CA SER A 65 9.20 -3.28 -3.29
C SER A 65 8.44 -2.89 -4.55
N ILE A 66 7.76 -3.84 -5.22
CA ILE A 66 6.93 -3.54 -6.39
C ILE A 66 5.75 -2.65 -5.98
N ALA A 67 5.07 -2.99 -4.88
CA ALA A 67 3.97 -2.18 -4.36
C ALA A 67 4.43 -0.76 -3.99
N MET A 68 5.51 -0.63 -3.22
CA MET A 68 6.07 0.66 -2.82
C MET A 68 6.59 1.49 -4.00
N ARG A 69 7.02 0.85 -5.08
CA ARG A 69 7.37 1.56 -6.30
C ARG A 69 6.11 2.17 -6.94
N TYR A 70 5.07 1.37 -7.13
CA TYR A 70 3.80 1.84 -7.68
C TYR A 70 3.21 2.99 -6.85
N LEU A 71 3.15 2.85 -5.52
CA LEU A 71 2.59 3.88 -4.64
C LEU A 71 3.40 5.18 -4.68
N ARG A 72 4.74 5.11 -4.83
CA ARG A 72 5.59 6.29 -4.99
C ARG A 72 5.49 6.93 -6.37
N GLU A 73 5.34 6.15 -7.43
CA GLU A 73 5.13 6.67 -8.80
C GLU A 73 3.80 7.43 -8.93
N ASN A 74 2.84 7.19 -8.01
CA ASN A 74 1.59 7.94 -7.89
C ASN A 74 1.64 9.04 -6.80
N ASP A 75 2.80 9.31 -6.20
CA ASP A 75 2.99 10.28 -5.12
C ASP A 75 2.12 10.03 -3.86
N TRP A 76 1.70 8.79 -3.62
CA TRP A 76 0.81 8.42 -2.50
C TRP A 76 1.56 8.07 -1.21
N VAL A 77 2.85 7.76 -1.30
CA VAL A 77 3.66 7.30 -0.17
C VAL A 77 5.00 8.02 -0.10
N ASP A 78 5.40 8.38 1.11
CA ASP A 78 6.75 8.84 1.43
C ASP A 78 7.57 7.73 2.11
N MET A 79 8.90 7.81 1.99
CA MET A 79 9.82 6.85 2.57
C MET A 79 10.96 7.57 3.29
N ARG A 80 11.15 7.23 4.58
CA ARG A 80 12.31 7.66 5.36
C ARG A 80 13.15 6.46 5.80
N GLU A 81 14.46 6.69 5.90
CA GLU A 81 15.39 5.71 6.46
C GLU A 81 15.75 6.09 7.89
N GLU A 82 15.57 5.15 8.80
CA GLU A 82 15.98 5.28 10.20
C GLU A 82 17.23 4.45 10.45
N LYS A 83 18.28 5.11 10.96
CA LYS A 83 19.52 4.44 11.39
C LYS A 83 19.25 3.75 12.71
N LYS A 84 19.57 2.46 12.81
CA LYS A 84 19.52 1.76 14.10
C LYS A 84 20.49 2.40 15.09
N ASN A 85 20.06 2.48 16.35
CA ASN A 85 20.88 2.97 17.46
C ASN A 85 22.27 2.32 17.43
N HIS A 86 23.32 3.13 17.58
CA HIS A 86 24.75 2.76 17.47
C HIS A 86 25.29 2.41 16.07
N GLY A 87 24.54 2.67 14.99
CA GLY A 87 25.07 2.59 13.62
C GLY A 87 25.41 1.17 13.14
N LYS A 88 24.98 0.13 13.87
CA LYS A 88 25.15 -1.27 13.48
C LYS A 88 23.85 -1.81 12.88
N GLY A 89 23.94 -2.31 11.65
CA GLY A 89 22.85 -2.96 10.94
C GLY A 89 22.39 -2.20 9.69
N ARG A 90 21.48 -2.82 8.93
CA ARG A 90 20.85 -2.18 7.76
C ARG A 90 19.84 -1.13 8.26
N PRO A 91 19.77 0.04 7.61
CA PRO A 91 18.75 1.04 7.92
C PRO A 91 17.35 0.45 7.74
N VAL A 92 16.40 0.90 8.55
CA VAL A 92 15.00 0.50 8.46
C VAL A 92 14.25 1.51 7.61
N LYS A 93 13.52 1.03 6.60
CA LYS A 93 12.66 1.88 5.77
C LYS A 93 11.28 1.97 6.42
N LEU A 94 10.84 3.19 6.64
CA LEU A 94 9.53 3.54 7.18
C LEU A 94 8.74 4.25 6.09
N TYR A 95 7.46 3.91 6.00
CA TYR A 95 6.55 4.40 4.97
C TYR A 95 5.27 4.94 5.61
N ARG A 96 4.70 5.97 4.99
CA ARG A 96 3.38 6.52 5.34
C ARG A 96 2.69 7.05 4.09
N LEU A 97 1.36 7.15 4.15
CA LEU A 97 0.63 7.89 3.12
C LEU A 97 0.94 9.39 3.23
N THR A 98 1.14 10.03 2.08
CA THR A 98 1.27 11.49 1.94
C THR A 98 -0.07 12.17 1.71
N VAL A 99 -1.05 11.42 1.21
CA VAL A 99 -2.40 11.86 0.88
C VAL A 99 -3.43 11.05 1.67
N GLN A 100 -4.65 11.57 1.75
CA GLN A 100 -5.75 10.85 2.40
C GLN A 100 -6.19 9.66 1.55
N MET A 101 -6.67 8.59 2.20
CA MET A 101 -7.17 7.40 1.51
C MET A 101 -8.28 7.75 0.51
N GLU A 102 -9.16 8.71 0.85
CA GLU A 102 -10.20 9.20 -0.05
C GLU A 102 -9.63 9.74 -1.38
N THR A 103 -8.52 10.48 -1.33
CA THR A 103 -7.84 10.98 -2.54
C THR A 103 -7.37 9.83 -3.43
N ILE A 104 -6.82 8.77 -2.83
CA ILE A 104 -6.37 7.58 -3.56
C ILE A 104 -7.56 6.87 -4.21
N ILE A 105 -8.67 6.72 -3.47
CA ILE A 105 -9.90 6.09 -3.98
C ILE A 105 -10.44 6.89 -5.18
N ASN A 106 -10.48 8.22 -5.09
CA ASN A 106 -10.94 9.06 -6.20
C ASN A 106 -10.05 8.90 -7.45
N THR A 107 -8.73 8.80 -7.28
CA THR A 107 -7.83 8.53 -8.41
C THR A 107 -8.07 7.15 -9.03
N ILE A 108 -8.34 6.12 -8.22
CA ILE A 108 -8.70 4.79 -8.71
C ILE A 108 -10.04 4.83 -9.46
N GLU A 109 -11.04 5.53 -8.91
CA GLU A 109 -12.35 5.71 -9.55
C GLU A 109 -12.21 6.36 -10.94
N GLU A 110 -11.46 7.46 -11.05
CA GLU A 110 -11.21 8.14 -12.32
C GLU A 110 -10.54 7.20 -13.35
N SER A 111 -9.57 6.40 -12.91
CA SER A 111 -8.90 5.39 -13.76
C SER A 111 -9.89 4.33 -14.26
N VAL A 112 -10.74 3.80 -13.38
CA VAL A 112 -11.74 2.79 -13.73
C VAL A 112 -12.77 3.34 -14.73
N ILE A 113 -13.22 4.58 -14.55
CA ILE A 113 -14.13 5.25 -15.48
C ILE A 113 -13.47 5.42 -16.84
N ALA A 114 -12.22 5.86 -16.90
CA ALA A 114 -11.47 6.06 -18.14
C ALA A 114 -11.25 4.74 -18.91
N GLU A 115 -10.87 3.67 -18.21
CA GLU A 115 -10.72 2.33 -18.79
C GLU A 115 -12.06 1.81 -19.32
N SER A 116 -13.12 1.91 -18.50
CA SER A 116 -14.47 1.46 -18.87
C SER A 116 -14.98 2.19 -20.11
N LYS A 117 -14.73 3.50 -20.22
CA LYS A 117 -15.09 4.29 -21.40
C LYS A 117 -14.38 3.76 -22.65
N THR A 118 -13.10 3.43 -22.55
CA THR A 118 -12.30 2.88 -23.65
C THR A 118 -12.84 1.51 -24.09
N ILE A 119 -13.16 0.65 -23.13
CA ILE A 119 -13.77 -0.68 -23.39
C ILE A 119 -15.10 -0.53 -24.13
N LEU A 120 -15.98 0.36 -23.65
CA LEU A 120 -17.29 0.60 -24.29
C LEU A 120 -17.13 1.16 -25.71
N GLN A 121 -16.18 2.06 -25.94
CA GLN A 121 -15.87 2.58 -27.28
C GLN A 121 -15.40 1.48 -28.23
N ASN A 122 -14.56 0.55 -27.75
CA ASN A 122 -14.11 -0.59 -28.53
C ASN A 122 -15.27 -1.53 -28.90
N ILE A 123 -16.18 -1.80 -27.95
CA ILE A 123 -17.39 -2.59 -28.20
C ILE A 123 -18.26 -1.92 -29.27
N GLU A 124 -18.48 -0.61 -29.16
CA GLU A 124 -19.29 0.12 -30.14
C GLU A 124 -18.67 0.08 -31.54
N ARG A 125 -17.34 0.22 -31.63
CA ARG A 125 -16.62 0.07 -32.89
C ARG A 125 -16.78 -1.33 -33.48
N LEU A 126 -16.74 -2.38 -32.65
CA LEU A 126 -16.97 -3.76 -33.12
C LEU A 126 -18.37 -3.95 -33.68
N LYS A 127 -19.40 -3.37 -33.05
CA LYS A 127 -20.79 -3.43 -33.56
C LYS A 127 -20.94 -2.78 -34.92
N HIS A 128 -20.22 -1.69 -35.20
CA HIS A 128 -20.23 -1.04 -36.52
C HIS A 128 -19.49 -1.82 -37.61
N LEU A 129 -18.66 -2.81 -37.23
CA LEU A 129 -17.92 -3.66 -38.17
C LEU A 129 -18.61 -5.01 -38.42
N SER A 130 -19.62 -5.36 -37.64
CA SER A 130 -20.46 -6.55 -37.81
C SER A 130 -21.70 -6.24 -38.63
#